data_AF-M2Z586-F1
#
_entry.id   AF-M2Z586-F1
#
_cell.length_a   1.000
_cell.length_b   1.000
_cell.length_c   1.000
_cell.angle_alpha   90.00
_cell.angle_beta   90.00
_cell.angle_gamma   90.00
#
_symmetry.space_group_name_H-M   'P 1'
#
loop_
_entity.id
_entity.type
_entity.pdbx_description
1 polymer ?
#
loop_
_entity_poly.entity_id
_entity_poly.type
_entity_poly.pdbx_seq_one_letter_code
_entity_poly.pdbx_strand_id
1 'polypeptide(L)'
;MRIELEARGFVPMTGRPGRGLCAGKGRSWEIEGNGPTEWKRAIDTCYGCPLFVACHRAMNAAVQRGEPPASLIMGGIAFDSNGNAIPTDQLDVYSQRRAGKGISNRPPRGATGQVPDGHDAMRAA
;
A
#
# COMPACT_ATOMS: atom_id res chain seq x y z
N MET A 1 -24.06 5.00 40.83
CA MET A 1 -22.59 5.08 40.76
C MET A 1 -22.16 4.81 39.32
N ARG A 2 -21.80 5.84 38.56
CA ARG A 2 -21.31 5.73 37.17
C ARG A 2 -19.79 5.55 37.24
N ILE A 3 -19.27 4.55 36.54
CA ILE A 3 -17.85 4.44 36.24
C ILE A 3 -17.69 4.92 34.79
N GLU A 4 -17.30 6.17 34.62
CA GLU A 4 -16.81 6.69 33.34
C GLU A 4 -15.40 6.15 33.14
N LEU A 5 -15.23 5.22 32.20
CA LEU A 5 -13.90 4.87 31.69
C LEU A 5 -13.53 5.88 30.61
N GLU A 6 -12.53 6.71 30.92
CA GLU A 6 -11.78 7.48 29.93
C GLU A 6 -11.14 6.54 28.90
N ALA A 7 -11.84 6.27 27.81
CA ALA A 7 -11.25 5.71 26.61
C ALA A 7 -10.78 6.87 25.72
N ARG A 8 -9.62 7.43 26.04
CA ARG A 8 -8.91 8.33 25.12
C ARG A 8 -8.51 7.55 23.86
N GLY A 9 -9.34 7.63 22.83
CA GLY A 9 -8.90 7.50 21.45
C GLY A 9 -9.02 6.13 20.76
N PHE A 10 -9.82 5.17 21.25
CA PHE A 10 -10.22 4.04 20.41
C PHE A 10 -11.51 4.39 19.68
N VAL A 11 -11.41 4.94 18.46
CA VAL A 11 -12.54 4.95 17.55
C VAL A 11 -12.70 3.51 17.07
N PRO A 12 -13.79 2.79 17.41
CA PRO A 12 -14.01 1.48 16.85
C PRO A 12 -14.06 1.65 15.34
N MET A 13 -13.20 0.96 14.62
CA MET A 13 -13.25 0.91 13.16
C MET A 13 -14.52 0.14 12.79
N THR A 14 -15.67 0.81 12.82
CA THR A 14 -16.95 0.24 12.45
C THR A 14 -17.04 0.27 10.93
N GLY A 15 -16.67 -0.84 10.29
CA GLY A 15 -17.16 -1.12 8.94
C GLY A 15 -18.69 -1.14 8.95
N ARG A 16 -19.34 -0.83 7.81
CA ARG A 16 -20.79 -1.09 7.71
C ARG A 16 -21.04 -2.57 8.02
N PRO A 17 -22.15 -2.94 8.70
CA PRO A 17 -22.49 -4.33 8.91
C PRO A 17 -22.38 -5.13 7.60
N GLY A 18 -21.61 -6.21 7.60
CA GLY A 18 -21.36 -7.04 6.42
C GLY A 18 -20.36 -6.50 5.40
N ARG A 19 -19.67 -5.37 5.65
CA ARG A 19 -18.59 -4.84 4.80
C ARG A 19 -17.28 -4.75 5.56
N GLY A 20 -16.22 -5.30 4.98
CA GLY A 20 -14.87 -5.21 5.55
C GLY A 20 -14.37 -3.76 5.55
N LEU A 21 -13.39 -3.45 6.40
CA LEU A 21 -12.75 -2.12 6.44
C LEU A 21 -12.07 -1.73 5.13
N CYS A 22 -11.71 -2.73 4.33
CA CYS A 22 -11.16 -2.58 2.99
C CYS A 22 -12.21 -2.30 1.90
N ALA A 23 -13.50 -2.55 2.15
CA ALA A 23 -14.54 -2.42 1.14
C ALA A 23 -14.67 -0.96 0.67
N GLY A 24 -14.49 -0.73 -0.64
CA GLY A 24 -14.55 0.60 -1.25
C GLY A 24 -13.26 1.42 -1.14
N LYS A 25 -12.16 0.84 -0.62
CA LYS A 25 -10.87 1.52 -0.47
C LYS A 25 -9.76 0.96 -1.37
N GLY A 26 -10.09 0.43 -2.56
CA GLY A 26 -9.21 -0.37 -3.42
C GLY A 26 -7.73 0.05 -3.43
N ARG A 27 -7.45 1.32 -3.75
CA ARG A 27 -6.09 1.85 -3.87
C ARG A 27 -5.21 1.72 -2.63
N SER A 28 -5.76 1.75 -1.41
CA SER A 28 -4.96 1.62 -0.18
C SER A 28 -4.61 0.17 0.16
N TRP A 29 -5.18 -0.79 -0.56
CA TRP A 29 -4.97 -2.23 -0.38
C TRP A 29 -4.28 -2.86 -1.58
N GLU A 30 -4.03 -2.09 -2.63
CA GLU A 30 -3.28 -2.52 -3.82
C GLU A 30 -1.79 -2.60 -3.49
N ILE A 31 -1.14 -3.63 -4.03
CA ILE A 31 0.32 -3.70 -4.04
C ILE A 31 0.87 -2.62 -4.96
N GLU A 32 0.20 -2.33 -6.08
CA GLU A 32 0.60 -1.28 -7.00
C GLU A 32 0.42 0.13 -6.41
N GLY A 33 1.41 1.01 -6.65
CA GLY A 33 1.33 2.41 -6.23
C GLY A 33 1.54 2.67 -4.73
N ASN A 34 1.79 1.64 -3.91
CA ASN A 34 2.08 1.76 -2.49
C ASN A 34 3.47 1.20 -2.13
N GLY A 35 3.97 1.57 -0.95
CA GLY A 35 5.25 1.11 -0.41
C GLY A 35 5.09 0.15 0.77
N PRO A 36 6.21 -0.36 1.30
CA PRO A 36 6.20 -1.33 2.40
C PRO A 36 5.55 -0.80 3.68
N THR A 37 5.67 0.51 3.96
CA THR A 37 5.04 1.15 5.11
C THR A 37 3.51 1.10 5.01
N GLU A 38 2.97 1.44 3.85
CA GLU A 38 1.54 1.42 3.56
C GLU A 38 0.99 0.00 3.58
N TRP A 39 1.72 -0.96 3.01
CA TRP A 39 1.34 -2.37 3.04
C TRP A 39 1.26 -2.93 4.46
N LYS A 40 2.26 -2.64 5.31
CA LYS A 40 2.25 -3.04 6.73
C LYS A 40 1.03 -2.47 7.46
N ARG A 41 0.74 -1.18 7.27
CA ARG A 41 -0.47 -0.54 7.85
C ARG A 41 -1.77 -1.18 7.36
N ALA A 42 -1.86 -1.53 6.09
CA ALA A 42 -3.03 -2.22 5.54
C ALA A 42 -3.20 -3.61 6.17
N ILE A 43 -2.11 -4.37 6.31
CA ILE A 43 -2.11 -5.68 7.00
C ILE A 43 -2.56 -5.54 8.47
N ASP A 44 -2.04 -4.56 9.20
CA ASP A 44 -2.46 -4.28 10.58
C ASP A 44 -3.96 -3.92 10.66
N THR A 45 -4.44 -3.11 9.72
CA THR A 45 -5.86 -2.78 9.60
C THR A 45 -6.70 -4.02 9.30
N CYS A 46 -6.15 -4.99 8.58
CA CYS A 46 -6.79 -6.27 8.30
C CYS A 46 -7.02 -7.07 9.58
N TYR A 47 -6.03 -7.13 10.48
CA TYR A 47 -6.17 -7.80 11.78
C TYR A 47 -7.17 -7.12 12.71
N GLY A 48 -7.33 -5.79 12.61
CA GLY A 48 -8.37 -5.04 13.33
C GLY A 48 -9.77 -5.13 12.73
N CYS A 49 -9.95 -5.81 11.59
CA CYS A 49 -11.22 -5.87 10.88
C CYS A 49 -12.19 -6.86 11.58
N PRO A 50 -13.44 -6.46 11.90
CA PRO A 50 -14.42 -7.37 12.49
C PRO A 50 -14.73 -8.61 11.63
N LEU A 51 -14.47 -8.54 10.32
CA LEU A 51 -14.67 -9.64 9.37
C LEU A 51 -13.39 -10.44 9.11
N PHE A 52 -12.30 -10.22 9.85
CA PHE A 52 -11.00 -10.82 9.60
C PHE A 52 -11.06 -12.34 9.45
N VAL A 53 -11.67 -13.05 10.42
CA VAL A 53 -11.74 -14.52 10.41
C VAL A 53 -12.46 -15.05 9.17
N ALA A 54 -13.60 -14.45 8.81
CA ALA A 54 -14.37 -14.85 7.64
C ALA A 54 -13.61 -14.54 6.34
N CYS A 55 -13.00 -13.35 6.25
CA CYS A 55 -12.22 -12.90 5.11
C CYS A 55 -10.99 -13.80 4.89
N HIS A 56 -10.25 -14.13 5.94
CA HIS A 56 -9.09 -15.00 5.87
C HIS A 56 -9.47 -16.43 5.44
N ARG A 57 -10.60 -16.97 5.92
CA ARG A 57 -11.11 -18.27 5.46
C ARG A 57 -11.49 -18.24 3.98
N ALA A 58 -12.22 -17.22 3.54
CA ALA A 58 -12.62 -17.08 2.13
C ALA A 58 -11.40 -16.93 1.21
N MET A 59 -10.41 -16.14 1.63
CA MET A 59 -9.13 -15.99 0.93
C MET A 59 -8.40 -17.34 0.82
N ASN A 60 -8.28 -18.11 1.90
CA ASN A 60 -7.61 -19.42 1.87
C ASN A 60 -8.33 -20.40 0.95
N ALA A 61 -9.67 -20.40 0.97
CA ALA A 61 -10.45 -21.24 0.07
C ALA A 61 -10.23 -20.85 -1.40
N ALA A 62 -10.09 -19.55 -1.71
CA ALA A 62 -9.77 -19.08 -3.06
C ALA A 62 -8.38 -19.55 -3.51
N VAL A 63 -7.37 -19.41 -2.65
CA VAL A 63 -6.01 -19.92 -2.90
C VAL A 63 -6.02 -21.44 -3.16
N GLN A 64 -6.77 -22.22 -2.36
CA GLN A 64 -6.87 -23.67 -2.53
C GLN A 64 -7.56 -24.08 -3.84
N ARG A 65 -8.46 -23.26 -4.37
CA ARG A 65 -9.08 -23.47 -5.69
C ARG A 65 -8.19 -23.03 -6.86
N GLY A 66 -7.02 -22.46 -6.61
CA GLY A 66 -6.15 -21.89 -7.65
C GLY A 66 -6.61 -20.50 -8.12
N GLU A 67 -7.41 -19.80 -7.31
CA GLU A 67 -7.90 -18.44 -7.57
C GLU A 67 -7.34 -17.45 -6.53
N PRO A 68 -6.01 -17.33 -6.36
CA PRO A 68 -5.46 -16.40 -5.39
C PRO A 68 -5.79 -14.95 -5.76
N PRO A 69 -5.97 -14.05 -4.79
CA PRO A 69 -5.98 -12.63 -5.06
C PRO A 69 -4.65 -12.20 -5.71
N ALA A 70 -4.69 -11.24 -6.62
CA ALA A 70 -3.50 -10.72 -7.28
C ALA A 70 -3.36 -9.22 -7.07
N SER A 71 -2.12 -8.75 -6.90
CA SER A 71 -1.77 -7.33 -6.73
C SER A 71 -2.49 -6.63 -5.57
N LEU A 72 -2.84 -7.34 -4.49
CA LEU A 72 -3.61 -6.77 -3.38
C LEU A 72 -3.30 -7.43 -2.03
N ILE A 73 -3.72 -6.75 -0.96
CA ILE A 73 -3.70 -7.23 0.42
C ILE A 73 -5.11 -7.68 0.81
N MET A 74 -5.26 -8.94 1.19
CA MET A 74 -6.53 -9.51 1.63
C MET A 74 -6.31 -10.54 2.73
N GLY A 75 -7.19 -10.55 3.73
CA GLY A 75 -7.09 -11.50 4.84
C GLY A 75 -5.81 -11.35 5.67
N GLY A 76 -5.16 -10.17 5.67
CA GLY A 76 -3.89 -9.95 6.35
C GLY A 76 -2.65 -10.43 5.59
N ILE A 77 -2.81 -10.85 4.32
CA ILE A 77 -1.74 -11.35 3.48
C ILE A 77 -1.62 -10.46 2.24
N ALA A 78 -0.38 -10.12 1.88
CA ALA A 78 -0.06 -9.43 0.63
C ALA A 78 0.15 -10.44 -0.50
N PHE A 79 -0.39 -10.15 -1.69
CA PHE A 79 -0.24 -10.98 -2.89
C PHE A 79 0.37 -10.18 -4.04
N ASP A 80 1.42 -10.73 -4.67
CA ASP A 80 2.01 -10.14 -5.87
C ASP A 80 1.07 -10.23 -7.09
N SER A 81 1.51 -9.71 -8.23
CA SER A 81 0.74 -9.74 -9.49
C SER A 81 0.47 -11.15 -10.03
N ASN A 82 1.21 -12.16 -9.57
CA ASN A 82 1.04 -13.54 -9.95
C ASN A 82 0.21 -14.33 -8.92
N GLY A 83 -0.27 -13.68 -7.86
CA GLY A 83 -0.99 -14.32 -6.76
C GLY A 83 -0.09 -15.07 -5.78
N ASN A 84 1.22 -14.83 -5.78
CA ASN A 84 2.10 -15.37 -4.75
C ASN A 84 1.96 -14.57 -3.46
N ALA A 85 1.83 -15.26 -2.33
CA ALA A 85 1.88 -14.62 -1.03
C ALA A 85 3.27 -14.00 -0.77
N ILE A 86 3.28 -12.78 -0.28
CA ILE A 86 4.47 -12.05 0.16
C ILE A 86 4.44 -12.05 1.70
N PRO A 87 5.34 -12.78 2.37
CA PRO A 87 5.44 -12.76 3.82
C PRO A 87 5.66 -11.34 4.37
N THR A 88 5.04 -11.01 5.50
CA THR A 88 5.09 -9.66 6.09
C THR A 88 6.52 -9.20 6.39
N ASP A 89 7.38 -10.12 6.82
CA ASP A 89 8.81 -9.91 7.08
C ASP A 89 9.64 -9.71 5.79
N GLN A 90 9.10 -10.07 4.63
CA GLN A 90 9.74 -9.90 3.33
C GLN A 90 9.24 -8.71 2.52
N LEU A 91 8.28 -7.92 3.04
CA LEU A 91 7.69 -6.79 2.31
C LEU A 91 8.73 -5.75 1.89
N ASP A 92 9.70 -5.45 2.75
CA ASP A 92 10.77 -4.48 2.42
C ASP A 92 11.65 -5.00 1.28
N VAL A 93 12.08 -6.27 1.36
CA VAL A 93 12.87 -6.93 0.31
C VAL A 93 12.09 -6.99 -1.00
N TYR A 94 10.81 -7.33 -0.95
CA TYR A 94 9.93 -7.35 -2.12
C TYR A 94 9.84 -5.96 -2.76
N SER A 95 9.68 -4.90 -1.97
CA SER A 95 9.64 -3.52 -2.46
C SER A 95 10.92 -3.13 -3.21
N GLN A 96 12.09 -3.51 -2.68
CA GLN A 96 13.40 -3.22 -3.29
C GLN A 96 13.57 -3.96 -4.62
N ARG A 97 13.20 -5.24 -4.67
CA ARG A 97 13.24 -6.05 -5.91
C ARG A 97 12.33 -5.47 -6.99
N ARG A 98 11.15 -4.98 -6.59
CA ARG A 98 10.20 -4.34 -7.48
C ARG A 98 10.72 -3.00 -8.00
N ALA A 99 11.28 -2.16 -7.13
CA ALA A 99 11.89 -0.89 -7.51
C ALA A 99 13.07 -1.10 -8.48
N GLY A 100 13.91 -2.12 -8.24
CA GLY A 100 15.01 -2.49 -9.13
C GLY A 100 14.59 -2.97 -10.52
N LYS A 101 13.41 -3.59 -10.65
CA LYS A 101 12.80 -3.92 -11.96
C LYS A 101 12.17 -2.72 -12.67
N GLY A 102 11.90 -1.63 -11.95
CA GLY A 102 11.27 -0.41 -12.44
C GLY A 102 12.21 0.74 -12.78
N ILE A 103 13.54 0.57 -12.62
CA ILE A 103 14.53 1.57 -13.04
C ILE A 103 14.67 1.53 -14.57
N SER A 104 13.62 1.97 -15.27
CA SER A 104 13.83 2.75 -16.48
C SER A 104 14.50 4.05 -16.02
N ASN A 105 15.63 4.39 -16.64
CA ASN A 105 16.34 5.68 -16.50
C ASN A 105 15.44 6.85 -16.93
N ARG A 106 14.34 7.10 -16.22
CA ARG A 106 13.51 8.27 -16.44
C ARG A 106 14.04 9.36 -15.51
N PRO A 107 14.73 10.38 -16.04
CA PRO A 107 15.15 11.50 -15.22
C PRO A 107 13.91 12.17 -14.61
N PRO A 108 14.04 12.75 -13.41
CA PRO A 108 12.94 13.44 -12.75
C PRO A 108 12.36 14.49 -13.70
N ARG A 109 11.02 14.47 -13.85
CA ARG A 109 10.28 15.45 -14.64
C ARG A 109 10.29 16.77 -13.85
N GLY A 110 11.38 17.52 -13.97
CA GLY A 110 11.60 18.73 -13.18
C GLY A 110 12.98 19.33 -13.36
N ALA A 111 13.39 19.57 -14.61
CA ALA A 111 14.41 20.57 -14.94
C ALA A 111 14.00 21.20 -16.28
N THR A 112 12.90 21.96 -16.23
CA THR A 112 12.55 22.94 -17.26
C THR A 112 13.75 23.86 -17.44
N GLY A 113 14.15 24.01 -18.70
CA GLY A 113 15.39 24.67 -19.08
C GLY A 113 15.47 26.14 -18.66
N GLN A 114 16.70 26.55 -18.37
CA GLN A 114 17.13 27.92 -18.54
C GLN A 114 18.45 27.84 -19.32
N VAL A 115 18.38 28.08 -20.62
CA VAL A 115 19.55 28.49 -21.41
C VAL A 115 19.72 29.98 -21.10
N PRO A 116 20.83 30.43 -20.50
CA PRO A 116 21.12 31.85 -20.47
C PRO A 116 21.59 32.26 -21.87
N ASP A 117 20.73 33.02 -22.55
CA ASP A 117 21.07 33.78 -23.75
C ASP A 117 22.29 34.66 -23.47
N GLY A 118 23.37 34.41 -24.21
CA GLY A 118 24.56 35.24 -24.20
C GLY A 118 24.33 36.46 -25.06
N HIS A 119 24.07 37.61 -24.45
CA HIS A 119 24.19 38.92 -25.11
C HIS A 119 24.73 39.98 -24.14
N ASP A 120 25.81 40.62 -24.61
CA ASP A 120 26.38 41.93 -24.25
C ASP A 120 27.01 42.18 -22.88
N ALA A 121 28.34 42.40 -22.88
CA ALA A 121 28.89 43.75 -23.01
C ALA A 121 30.42 43.73 -22.84
N MET A 122 31.15 43.88 -23.95
CA MET A 122 32.59 44.15 -23.94
C MET A 122 32.78 45.66 -23.78
N ARG A 123 33.20 46.10 -22.58
CA ARG A 123 33.71 47.45 -22.30
C ARG A 123 34.99 47.31 -21.49
N ALA A 124 36.14 47.48 -22.14
CA ALA A 124 37.38 47.98 -21.54
C ALA A 124 38.48 48.10 -22.62
N ALA A 125 38.75 49.35 -23.03
CA ALA A 125 40.08 49.93 -23.28
C ALA A 125 39.90 51.29 -23.96
#